data_AF-A0A5M6IHQ4-F1
#
_entry.id   AF-A0A5M6IHQ4-F1
#
_cell.length_a   1.000
_cell.length_b   1.000
_cell.length_c   1.000
_cell.angle_alpha   90.00
_cell.angle_beta   90.00
_cell.angle_gamma   90.00
#
_symmetry.space_group_name_H-M   'P 1'
#
loop_
_entity.id
_entity.type
_entity.pdbx_description
1 polymer ?
#
loop_
_entity_poly.entity_id
_entity_poly.type
_entity_poly.pdbx_seq_one_letter_code
_entity_poly.pdbx_strand_id
1 'polypeptide(L)' 'MFLVDEATAAAIREAYQTSGELAAAVELRRHFPGIENIDRARECARMIASWGPRPPDPDPPAKAPRARRGKNRSSD' A
#
# COMPACT_ATOMS: atom_id res chain seq x y z
N MET A 1 3.09 17.18 17.84
CA MET A 1 4.26 16.48 17.25
C MET A 1 4.51 15.26 18.11
N PHE A 2 4.70 14.08 17.52
CA PHE A 2 4.96 12.82 18.22
C PHE A 2 6.24 12.20 17.67
N LEU A 3 6.94 11.43 18.49
CA LEU A 3 8.14 10.70 18.06
C LEU A 3 7.71 9.31 17.57
N VAL A 4 8.20 8.91 16.40
CA VAL A 4 7.97 7.59 15.82
C VAL A 4 9.30 6.86 15.85
N ASP A 5 9.37 5.72 16.53
CA ASP A 5 10.54 4.85 16.45
C ASP A 5 10.55 4.05 15.14
N GLU A 6 11.68 3.43 14.81
CA GLU A 6 11.84 2.71 13.54
C GLU A 6 10.89 1.50 13.44
N ALA A 7 10.59 0.83 14.56
CA ALA A 7 9.69 -0.32 14.58
C ALA A 7 8.24 0.10 14.25
N THR A 8 7.78 1.20 14.83
CA THR A 8 6.48 1.80 14.58
C THR A 8 6.40 2.31 13.13
N ALA A 9 7.45 2.98 12.65
CA ALA A 9 7.52 3.42 11.26
C ALA A 9 7.46 2.23 10.30
N ALA A 10 8.17 1.14 10.59
CA ALA A 10 8.14 -0.08 9.78
C ALA A 10 6.75 -0.72 9.73
N ALA A 11 6.05 -0.84 10.86
CA ALA A 11 4.69 -1.38 10.91
C ALA A 11 3.70 -0.55 10.09
N ILE A 12 3.77 0.78 10.19
CA ILE A 12 2.92 1.70 9.42
C ILE A 12 3.23 1.59 7.92
N ARG A 13 4.50 1.49 7.54
CA ARG A 13 4.92 1.27 6.14
C ARG A 13 4.37 -0.04 5.60
N GLU A 14 4.50 -1.13 6.34
CA GLU A 14 3.99 -2.45 5.92
C GLU A 14 2.48 -2.42 5.73
N ALA A 15 1.73 -1.86 6.69
CA ALA A 15 0.28 -1.71 6.58
C ALA A 15 -0.13 -0.88 5.35
N TYR A 16 0.63 0.17 5.04
CA TYR A 16 0.40 1.00 3.87
C TYR A 16 0.56 0.22 2.56
N GLN A 17 1.59 -0.62 2.47
CA GLN A 17 1.87 -1.40 1.26
C GLN A 17 0.91 -2.57 1.08
N THR A 18 0.67 -3.33 2.15
CA THR A 18 -0.12 -4.56 2.07
C THR A 18 -1.63 -4.30 2.06
N SER A 19 -2.08 -3.26 2.77
CA SER A 19 -3.51 -3.01 3.02
C SER A 19 -3.95 -1.59 2.68
N GLY A 20 -3.04 -0.74 2.20
CA GLY A 20 -3.35 0.60 1.75
C GLY A 20 -3.40 1.64 2.87
N GLU A 21 -3.66 2.88 2.46
CA GLU A 21 -3.56 4.07 3.28
C GLU A 21 -4.47 4.06 4.53
N LEU A 22 -5.69 3.53 4.40
CA LEU A 22 -6.63 3.48 5.52
C LEU A 22 -6.14 2.54 6.63
N ALA A 23 -5.57 1.39 6.26
CA ALA A 23 -5.00 0.45 7.21
C ALA A 23 -3.79 1.06 7.94
N ALA A 24 -2.92 1.75 7.21
CA ALA A 24 -1.80 2.49 7.80
C ALA A 24 -2.26 3.60 8.76
N ALA A 25 -3.36 4.30 8.44
CA ALA A 25 -3.94 5.31 9.32
C ALA A 25 -4.51 4.69 10.61
N VAL A 26 -5.12 3.50 10.52
CA VAL A 26 -5.60 2.76 11.71
C VAL A 26 -4.43 2.28 12.56
N GLU A 27 -3.38 1.73 11.95
CA GLU A 27 -2.17 1.29 12.66
C GLU A 27 -1.49 2.49 13.34
N LEU A 28 -1.40 3.65 12.68
CA LEU A 28 -0.92 4.88 13.30
C LEU A 28 -1.73 5.26 14.55
N ARG A 29 -3.07 5.20 14.48
CA ARG A 29 -3.94 5.53 15.63
C ARG A 29 -3.85 4.52 16.76
N ARG A 30 -3.46 3.28 16.47
CA ARG A 30 -3.18 2.25 17.48
C ARG A 30 -1.94 2.61 18.31
N HIS A 31 -0.90 3.13 17.66
CA HIS A 31 0.34 3.58 18.33
C HIS A 31 0.19 4.97 18.96
N PHE A 32 -0.65 5.82 18.36
CA PHE A 32 -0.90 7.20 18.80
C PHE A 32 -2.39 7.46 19.01
N PRO A 33 -2.97 7.04 20.16
CA PRO A 33 -4.40 7.19 20.43
C PRO A 33 -4.89 8.66 20.42
N GLY A 34 -3.99 9.62 20.65
CA GLY A 34 -4.30 11.06 20.60
C GLY A 34 -4.54 11.62 19.20
N ILE A 35 -4.42 10.80 18.13
CA ILE A 35 -4.79 11.18 16.78
C ILE A 35 -6.25 10.78 16.54
N GLU A 36 -7.16 11.71 16.79
CA GLU A 36 -8.60 11.49 16.63
C GLU A 36 -9.09 11.66 15.19
N ASN A 37 -8.45 12.57 14.45
CA ASN A 37 -8.82 12.86 13.07
C ASN A 37 -8.16 11.86 12.10
N ILE A 38 -8.99 11.09 11.39
CA ILE A 38 -8.54 10.08 10.44
C ILE A 38 -7.87 10.67 9.20
N ASP A 39 -8.26 11.86 8.75
CA ASP A 39 -7.61 12.55 7.63
C ASP A 39 -6.19 12.97 7.99
N ARG A 40 -6.00 13.46 9.23
CA ARG A 40 -4.67 13.75 9.78
C ARG A 40 -3.83 12.49 9.93
N ALA A 41 -4.46 11.38 10.34
CA ALA A 41 -3.77 10.09 10.43
C ALA A 41 -3.29 9.60 9.05
N ARG A 42 -4.10 9.80 8.00
CA ARG A 42 -3.75 9.48 6.61
C ARG A 42 -2.58 10.32 6.10
N GLU A 43 -2.56 11.62 6.39
CA GLU A 43 -1.42 12.49 6.07
C GLU A 43 -0.12 12.02 6.71
N CYS A 44 -0.17 11.70 8.01
CA CYS A 44 0.98 11.15 8.72
C CYS A 44 1.41 9.80 8.15
N ALA A 45 0.47 8.91 7.81
CA ALA A 45 0.77 7.62 7.21
C ALA A 45 1.48 7.77 5.85
N ARG A 46 1.07 8.72 5.00
CA ARG A 46 1.75 9.02 3.73
C ARG A 46 3.18 9.54 3.93
N MET A 47 3.38 10.40 4.91
CA MET A 47 4.73 10.89 5.25
C MET A 47 5.62 9.76 5.77
N ILE A 48 5.11 8.89 6.66
CA ILE A 48 5.88 7.76 7.19
C ILE A 48 6.17 6.73 6.09
N ALA A 49 5.22 6.52 5.17
CA ALA A 49 5.40 5.69 3.98
C ALA A 49 6.56 6.15 3.08
N SER A 50 6.88 7.44 3.06
CA SER A 50 7.96 7.99 2.24
C SER A 50 9.33 8.01 2.92
N TRP A 51 9.43 7.66 4.22
CA TRP A 51 10.71 7.68 4.95
C TRP A 51 11.64 6.51 4.64
N GLY A 52 11.12 5.41 4.10
CA GLY A 52 11.91 4.20 3.78
C GLY A 52 12.33 4.12 2.31
N PRO A 53 13.25 3.20 1.96
CA PRO A 53 13.49 2.86 0.56
C PRO A 53 12.17 2.44 -0.09
N ARG A 54 11.82 3.06 -1.22
CA ARG A 54 10.62 2.70 -1.98
C ARG A 54 10.69 1.19 -2.25
N PRO A 55 9.72 0.37 -1.81
CA PRO A 55 9.73 -1.05 -2.12
C PRO A 55 9.76 -1.23 -3.64
N PRO A 56 10.35 -2.33 -4.13
CA PRO A 56 10.29 -2.66 -5.55
C PRO A 56 8.83 -2.60 -6.01
N ASP A 57 8.58 -2.01 -7.18
CA ASP A 57 7.23 -1.90 -7.73
C ASP A 57 6.55 -3.28 -7.69
N PRO A 58 5.26 -3.36 -7.30
CA PRO A 58 4.57 -4.64 -7.27
C PRO A 58 4.68 -5.30 -8.63
N ASP A 59 5.02 -6.59 -8.64
CA ASP A 59 5.09 -7.37 -9.87
C ASP A 59 3.78 -7.16 -10.66
N PRO A 60 3.86 -6.82 -11.95
CA PRO A 60 2.66 -6.64 -12.74
C PRO A 60 1.82 -7.91 -12.65
N PRO A 61 0.49 -7.81 -12.40
CA PRO A 61 -0.35 -8.98 -12.23
C PRO A 61 -0.14 -9.90 -13.42
N ALA A 62 0.25 -11.15 -13.14
CA ALA A 62 0.58 -12.15 -14.14
C ALA A 62 -0.52 -12.13 -15.22
N LYS A 63 -0.15 -11.69 -16.42
CA LYS A 63 -1.09 -11.56 -17.54
C LYS A 63 -1.78 -12.90 -17.70
N ALA A 64 -3.07 -12.96 -17.35
CA ALA A 64 -3.88 -14.14 -17.59
C ALA A 64 -3.66 -14.54 -19.06
N PRO A 65 -3.32 -15.81 -19.36
CA PRO A 65 -3.11 -16.22 -20.73
C PRO A 65 -4.41 -15.94 -21.48
N ARG A 66 -4.38 -14.95 -22.38
CA ARG A 66 -5.49 -14.65 -23.28
C ARG A 66 -5.75 -15.96 -24.00
N ALA A 67 -6.88 -16.59 -23.65
CA ALA A 67 -7.31 -17.85 -24.22
C ALA A 67 -7.15 -17.74 -25.74
N ARG A 68 -6.37 -18.68 -26.30
CA ARG A 68 -6.21 -18.85 -27.75
C ARG A 68 -7.60 -19.12 -28.33
N ARG A 69 -8.32 -18.07 -28.72
CA ARG A 69 -9.55 -18.21 -29.50
C ARG A 69 -9.14 -18.49 -30.94
N GLY A 70 -8.83 -19.76 -31.18
CA GLY A 70 -8.77 -20.30 -32.53
C GLY A 70 -10.11 -20.07 -33.23
N LYS A 71 -10.07 -19.44 -34.39
CA LYS A 71 -11.09 -19.62 -35.42
C LYS A 71 -10.40 -19.51 -36.76
N ASN A 72 -9.94 -20.66 -37.26
CA ASN A 72 -9.70 -20.88 -38.67
C ASN A 72 -10.92 -20.43 -39.49
N ARG A 73 -10.65 -19.86 -40.67
CA ARG A 73 -11.35 -20.00 -41.97
C ARG A 73 -10.74 -18.94 -42.90
N SER A 74 -9.75 -19.32 -43.71
CA SER A 74 -9.89 -19.88 -45.07
C SER A 74 -10.14 -18.79 -46.11
N SER A 75 -9.17 -18.70 -47.02
CA SER A 75 -9.12 -17.95 -48.27
C SER A 75 -10.10 -18.54 -49.29
N ASP A 76 -10.86 -17.69 -49.97
CA ASP A 76 -11.05 -17.65 -51.44
C ASP A 76 -11.74 -16.31 -51.80
#